data_AF-A0A6V7HZ27-F1
#
_entry.id   AF-A0A6V7HZ27-F1
#
_cell.length_a   1.000
_cell.length_b   1.000
_cell.length_c   1.000
_cell.angle_alpha   90.00
_cell.angle_beta   90.00
_cell.angle_gamma   90.00
#
_symmetry.space_group_name_H-M   'P 1'
#
loop_
_entity.id
_entity.type
_entity.pdbx_description
1 polymer ?
#
loop_
_entity_poly.entity_id
_entity_poly.type
_entity_poly.pdbx_seq_one_letter_code
_entity_poly.pdbx_strand_id
1 'polypeptide(L)'
;YIYQIESRINQIVDSGYVLDNSRPPKFIDVFTPEGINILGNIIQGNLDSYNHQFYGSYEQLARRILGYTVEPIDKNHAVPSALDSTTTSLRDPAFYRIYKKIISFFHYYKKHLPKYTHEELIFPGVKVNSVVVDKLITYFENFDAHIEDGLAVSSMADAIHDFVKVRQYRLNHKPFTYHIDVTSEKDVKGTVRIFMGPKYDVHGHEIDFVDNWANFIEVDQFLVD
;
A
#
# COMPACT_ATOMS: atom_id res chain seq x y z
N TYR A 1 -20.46 -15.01 1.49
CA TYR A 1 -19.08 -15.54 1.41
C TYR A 1 -18.05 -14.50 1.85
N ILE A 2 -18.02 -13.27 1.30
CA ILE A 2 -17.03 -12.24 1.72
C ILE A 2 -17.05 -11.95 3.22
N TYR A 3 -18.23 -11.81 3.84
CA TYR A 3 -18.38 -11.66 5.29
C TYR A 3 -17.76 -12.79 6.11
N GLN A 4 -17.70 -14.01 5.58
CA GLN A 4 -17.07 -15.14 6.27
C GLN A 4 -15.54 -15.00 6.26
N ILE A 5 -14.96 -14.54 5.14
CA ILE A 5 -13.52 -14.24 5.07
C ILE A 5 -13.18 -13.11 6.04
N GLU A 6 -13.96 -12.02 6.05
CA GLU A 6 -13.76 -10.92 7.00
C GLU A 6 -13.83 -11.39 8.45
N SER A 7 -14.84 -12.21 8.78
CA SER A 7 -14.98 -12.77 10.12
C SER A 7 -13.79 -13.64 10.53
N ARG A 8 -13.23 -14.44 9.61
CA ARG A 8 -12.05 -15.28 9.88
C ARG A 8 -10.80 -14.43 10.10
N ILE A 9 -10.60 -13.38 9.31
CA ILE A 9 -9.49 -12.45 9.48
C ILE A 9 -9.58 -11.74 10.83
N ASN A 10 -10.76 -11.24 11.21
CA ASN A 10 -10.94 -10.60 12.51
C ASN A 10 -10.69 -11.58 13.66
N GLN A 11 -11.17 -12.83 13.56
CA GLN A 11 -10.93 -13.86 14.56
C GLN A 11 -9.44 -14.19 14.75
N ILE A 12 -8.62 -14.13 13.69
CA ILE A 12 -7.17 -14.28 13.83
C ILE A 12 -6.61 -13.19 14.73
N VAL A 13 -7.00 -11.93 14.50
CA VAL A 13 -6.52 -10.80 15.29
C VAL A 13 -7.03 -10.88 16.74
N ASP A 14 -8.30 -11.25 16.93
CA ASP A 14 -8.92 -11.35 18.26
C ASP A 14 -8.34 -12.50 19.09
N SER A 15 -8.05 -13.65 18.45
CA SER A 15 -7.53 -14.84 19.15
C SER A 15 -6.02 -14.84 19.29
N GLY A 16 -5.30 -14.14 18.41
CA GLY A 16 -3.84 -14.20 18.31
C GLY A 16 -3.31 -15.43 17.61
N TYR A 17 -4.15 -16.26 16.96
CA TYR A 17 -3.70 -17.48 16.29
C TYR A 17 -4.28 -17.69 14.89
N VAL A 18 -3.48 -18.32 14.03
CA VAL A 18 -3.85 -18.83 12.72
C VAL A 18 -3.90 -20.36 12.76
N LEU A 19 -4.84 -20.95 12.02
CA LEU A 19 -4.96 -22.39 11.84
C LEU A 19 -4.24 -22.82 10.56
N ASP A 20 -3.26 -23.72 10.67
CA ASP A 20 -2.60 -24.31 9.51
C ASP A 20 -3.46 -25.40 8.81
N ASN A 21 -2.96 -25.91 7.68
CA ASN A 21 -3.60 -26.97 6.92
C ASN A 21 -3.08 -28.39 7.26
N SER A 22 -2.27 -28.54 8.32
CA SER A 22 -1.69 -29.82 8.70
C SER A 22 -2.72 -30.76 9.33
N ARG A 23 -2.37 -32.04 9.48
CA ARG A 23 -3.23 -33.06 10.10
C ARG A 23 -2.46 -33.77 11.23
N PRO A 24 -2.75 -33.48 12.51
CA PRO A 24 -3.79 -32.58 13.03
C PRO A 24 -3.45 -31.09 12.82
N PRO A 25 -4.46 -30.20 12.71
CA PRO A 25 -4.22 -28.76 12.53
C PRO A 25 -3.46 -28.15 13.71
N LYS A 26 -2.58 -27.18 13.44
CA LYS A 26 -1.82 -26.44 14.44
C LYS A 26 -2.24 -24.99 14.49
N PHE A 27 -2.16 -24.41 15.69
CA PHE A 27 -2.34 -22.99 15.94
C PHE A 27 -0.97 -22.30 15.91
N ILE A 28 -0.86 -21.23 15.13
CA ILE A 28 0.36 -20.45 14.94
C ILE A 28 0.12 -19.06 15.50
N ASP A 29 0.94 -18.64 16.45
CA ASP A 29 0.86 -17.31 17.06
C ASP A 29 1.15 -16.21 16.02
N VAL A 30 0.33 -15.16 16.02
CA VAL A 30 0.51 -13.98 15.15
C VAL A 30 1.02 -12.76 15.89
N PHE A 31 1.26 -12.81 17.20
CA PHE A 31 1.90 -11.72 17.94
C PHE A 31 3.42 -11.91 18.06
N THR A 32 4.03 -12.40 16.98
CA THR A 32 5.47 -12.50 16.79
C THR A 32 5.98 -11.44 15.80
N PRO A 33 7.30 -11.23 15.67
CA PRO A 33 7.86 -10.32 14.66
C PRO A 33 7.40 -10.62 13.22
N GLU A 34 7.11 -11.88 12.90
CA GLU A 34 6.64 -12.36 11.60
C GLU A 34 5.12 -12.25 11.44
N GLY A 35 4.38 -11.96 12.52
CA GLY A 35 2.93 -11.99 12.55
C GLY A 35 2.24 -11.14 11.49
N ILE A 36 2.79 -9.96 11.20
CA ILE A 36 2.27 -9.10 10.13
C ILE A 36 2.44 -9.72 8.74
N ASN A 37 3.52 -10.48 8.52
CA ASN A 37 3.76 -11.20 7.27
C ASN A 37 2.76 -12.37 7.13
N ILE A 38 2.52 -13.11 8.22
CA ILE A 38 1.52 -14.17 8.26
C ILE A 38 0.14 -13.62 7.92
N LEU A 39 -0.27 -12.52 8.57
CA LEU A 39 -1.55 -11.88 8.32
C LEU A 39 -1.66 -11.37 6.88
N GLY A 40 -0.57 -10.79 6.34
CA GLY A 40 -0.52 -10.34 4.95
C GLY A 40 -0.73 -11.47 3.94
N ASN A 41 -0.07 -12.61 4.15
CA ASN A 41 -0.22 -13.79 3.30
C ASN A 41 -1.64 -14.33 3.30
N ILE A 42 -2.31 -14.32 4.46
CA ILE A 42 -3.69 -14.76 4.62
C ILE A 42 -4.67 -13.80 3.94
N ILE A 43 -4.54 -12.48 4.15
CA ILE A 43 -5.45 -11.50 3.56
C ILE A 43 -5.33 -11.48 2.04
N GLN A 44 -4.09 -11.49 1.52
CA GLN A 44 -3.83 -11.57 0.08
C GLN A 44 -4.29 -12.92 -0.49
N GLY A 45 -4.17 -13.99 0.30
CA GLY A 45 -4.42 -15.36 -0.13
C GLY A 45 -3.34 -15.86 -1.09
N ASN A 46 -2.07 -15.52 -0.84
CA ASN A 46 -0.95 -16.01 -1.66
C ASN A 46 -0.58 -17.47 -1.31
N LEU A 47 0.45 -18.00 -1.97
CA LEU A 47 0.92 -19.39 -1.77
C LEU A 47 1.51 -19.63 -0.37
N ASP A 48 1.97 -18.59 0.30
CA ASP A 48 2.53 -18.66 1.65
C ASP A 48 1.44 -18.58 2.75
N SER A 49 0.17 -18.55 2.36
CA SER A 49 -0.95 -18.63 3.29
C SER A 49 -1.04 -20.02 3.91
N TYR A 50 -0.93 -20.10 5.25
CA TYR A 50 -0.98 -21.35 6.01
C TYR A 50 -2.20 -22.24 5.74
N ASN A 51 -3.32 -21.65 5.33
CA ASN A 51 -4.52 -22.40 4.98
C ASN A 51 -5.37 -21.65 3.95
N HIS A 52 -4.86 -21.55 2.71
CA HIS A 52 -5.55 -20.86 1.62
C HIS A 52 -6.98 -21.38 1.39
N GLN A 53 -7.24 -22.69 1.52
CA GLN A 53 -8.58 -23.25 1.33
C GLN A 53 -9.57 -22.73 2.39
N PHE A 54 -9.11 -22.52 3.62
CA PHE A 54 -9.94 -22.00 4.70
C PHE A 54 -10.07 -20.47 4.66
N TYR A 55 -8.97 -19.74 4.45
CA TYR A 55 -9.00 -18.28 4.51
C TYR A 55 -9.37 -17.61 3.18
N GLY A 56 -9.07 -18.24 2.05
CA GLY A 56 -9.31 -17.71 0.71
C GLY A 56 -8.42 -16.51 0.38
N SER A 57 -8.91 -15.66 -0.53
CA SER A 57 -8.31 -14.35 -0.85
C SER A 57 -9.39 -13.27 -0.76
N TYR A 58 -9.21 -12.33 0.17
CA TYR A 58 -10.15 -11.22 0.32
C TYR A 58 -10.16 -10.33 -0.91
N GLU A 59 -8.96 -9.96 -1.38
CA GLU A 59 -8.79 -9.05 -2.51
C GLU A 59 -9.42 -9.60 -3.79
N GLN A 60 -9.13 -10.86 -4.15
CA GLN A 60 -9.66 -11.47 -5.37
C GLN A 60 -11.19 -11.54 -5.34
N LEU A 61 -11.77 -11.93 -4.20
CA LEU A 61 -13.22 -11.97 -4.05
C LEU A 61 -13.84 -10.57 -4.12
N ALA A 62 -13.22 -9.57 -3.49
CA ALA A 62 -13.70 -8.20 -3.51
C ALA A 62 -13.65 -7.59 -4.92
N ARG A 63 -12.57 -7.84 -5.68
CA ARG A 63 -12.44 -7.44 -7.09
C ARG A 63 -13.52 -8.08 -7.96
N ARG A 64 -13.77 -9.38 -7.81
CA ARG A 64 -14.83 -10.09 -8.57
C ARG A 64 -16.23 -9.53 -8.26
N ILE A 65 -16.51 -9.21 -6.99
CA ILE A 65 -17.81 -8.65 -6.59
C ILE A 65 -17.98 -7.22 -7.13
N LEU A 66 -16.98 -6.37 -6.95
CA LEU A 66 -17.07 -4.94 -7.29
C LEU A 66 -16.79 -4.64 -8.77
N GLY A 67 -16.07 -5.52 -9.47
CA GLY A 67 -15.84 -5.44 -10.91
C GLY A 67 -17.10 -5.71 -11.72
N TYR A 68 -18.12 -6.33 -11.09
CA TYR A 68 -19.45 -6.55 -11.65
C TYR A 68 -19.43 -7.22 -13.04
N THR A 69 -18.45 -8.10 -13.27
CA THR A 69 -18.29 -8.84 -14.52
C THR A 69 -19.32 -9.96 -14.61
N VAL A 70 -19.88 -10.19 -15.80
CA VAL A 70 -20.71 -11.37 -16.07
C VAL A 70 -19.90 -12.63 -15.83
N GLU A 71 -20.52 -13.66 -15.24
CA GLU A 71 -19.83 -14.94 -15.08
C GLU A 71 -19.40 -15.47 -16.46
N PRO A 72 -18.10 -15.77 -16.65
CA PRO A 72 -17.62 -16.28 -17.93
C PRO A 72 -18.33 -17.57 -18.30
N ILE A 73 -18.75 -17.68 -19.57
CA ILE A 73 -19.37 -18.90 -20.10
C ILE A 73 -18.36 -20.06 -20.04
N ASP A 74 -17.11 -19.76 -20.35
CA ASP A 74 -15.96 -20.64 -20.20
C ASP A 74 -14.69 -19.82 -19.93
N LYS A 75 -13.56 -20.52 -19.73
CA LYS A 75 -12.26 -19.93 -19.43
C LYS A 75 -11.71 -18.95 -20.48
N ASN A 76 -12.21 -18.96 -21.70
CA ASN A 76 -11.75 -18.13 -22.81
C ASN A 76 -12.69 -16.93 -23.07
N HIS A 77 -13.88 -16.91 -22.49
CA HIS A 77 -14.91 -15.89 -22.73
C HIS A 77 -15.21 -15.11 -21.44
N ALA A 78 -14.19 -14.42 -20.93
CA ALA A 78 -14.33 -13.49 -19.82
C ALA A 78 -14.38 -12.05 -20.32
N VAL A 79 -15.30 -11.25 -19.77
CA VAL A 79 -15.34 -9.80 -19.99
C VAL A 79 -14.62 -9.15 -18.80
N PRO A 80 -13.40 -8.61 -18.98
CA PRO A 80 -12.63 -8.06 -17.87
C PRO A 80 -13.19 -6.70 -17.42
N SER A 81 -13.14 -6.47 -16.12
CA SER A 81 -13.33 -5.16 -15.49
C SER A 81 -12.00 -4.42 -15.33
N ALA A 82 -12.07 -3.13 -14.99
CA ALA A 82 -10.88 -2.36 -14.62
C ALA A 82 -10.12 -2.97 -13.43
N LEU A 83 -10.79 -3.74 -12.56
CA LEU A 83 -10.21 -4.37 -11.39
C LEU A 83 -9.50 -5.70 -11.67
N ASP A 84 -9.62 -6.26 -12.88
CA ASP A 84 -9.00 -7.55 -13.23
C ASP A 84 -7.54 -7.40 -13.70
N SER A 85 -7.11 -6.19 -14.05
CA SER A 85 -5.73 -5.89 -14.44
C SER A 85 -5.10 -4.85 -13.53
N THR A 86 -3.85 -5.09 -13.14
CA THR A 86 -3.06 -4.17 -12.31
C THR A 86 -2.85 -2.81 -12.98
N THR A 87 -2.76 -2.79 -14.31
CA THR A 87 -2.57 -1.56 -15.11
C THR A 87 -3.80 -0.64 -15.14
N THR A 88 -5.00 -1.20 -14.94
CA THR A 88 -6.27 -0.45 -14.99
C THR A 88 -6.89 -0.24 -13.62
N SER A 89 -6.51 -1.04 -12.62
CA SER A 89 -7.15 -1.07 -11.29
C SER A 89 -7.20 0.29 -10.61
N LEU A 90 -6.13 1.08 -10.70
CA LEU A 90 -6.05 2.40 -10.06
C LEU A 90 -7.04 3.42 -10.65
N ARG A 91 -7.65 3.13 -11.80
CA ARG A 91 -8.64 4.01 -12.45
C ARG A 91 -10.04 3.87 -11.86
N ASP A 92 -10.32 2.77 -11.15
CA ASP A 92 -11.62 2.53 -10.54
C ASP A 92 -11.61 2.96 -9.06
N PRO A 93 -12.50 3.87 -8.63
CA PRO A 93 -12.64 4.25 -7.21
C PRO A 93 -12.85 3.07 -6.26
N ALA A 94 -13.44 1.96 -6.72
CA ALA A 94 -13.63 0.74 -5.96
C ALA A 94 -12.30 0.14 -5.49
N PHE A 95 -11.21 0.30 -6.26
CA PHE A 95 -9.88 -0.13 -5.86
C PHE A 95 -9.50 0.46 -4.50
N TYR A 96 -9.60 1.78 -4.37
CA TYR A 96 -9.24 2.47 -3.13
C TYR A 96 -10.13 2.07 -1.95
N ARG A 97 -11.40 1.71 -2.20
CA ARG A 97 -12.32 1.20 -1.17
C ARG A 97 -11.93 -0.20 -0.70
N ILE A 98 -11.56 -1.09 -1.63
CA ILE A 98 -11.07 -2.45 -1.32
C ILE A 98 -9.81 -2.35 -0.46
N TYR A 99 -8.81 -1.59 -0.91
CA TYR A 99 -7.54 -1.48 -0.19
C TYR A 99 -7.70 -0.74 1.13
N LYS A 100 -8.55 0.27 1.24
CA LYS A 100 -8.87 0.90 2.54
C LYS A 100 -9.44 -0.12 3.54
N LYS A 101 -10.27 -1.05 3.07
CA LYS A 101 -10.79 -2.14 3.91
C LYS A 101 -9.72 -3.18 4.26
N ILE A 102 -8.85 -3.55 3.31
CA ILE A 102 -7.68 -4.41 3.58
C ILE A 102 -6.78 -3.79 4.65
N ILE A 103 -6.40 -2.52 4.48
CA ILE A 103 -5.58 -1.75 5.42
C ILE A 103 -6.25 -1.66 6.80
N SER A 104 -7.59 -1.61 6.87
CA SER A 104 -8.29 -1.63 8.16
C SER A 104 -8.04 -2.90 8.98
N PHE A 105 -7.82 -4.06 8.35
CA PHE A 105 -7.44 -5.29 9.06
C PHE A 105 -6.05 -5.18 9.66
N PHE A 106 -5.09 -4.62 8.91
CA PHE A 106 -3.74 -4.36 9.43
C PHE A 106 -3.75 -3.33 10.55
N HIS A 107 -4.56 -2.26 10.45
CA HIS A 107 -4.72 -1.31 11.54
C HIS A 107 -5.34 -1.96 12.78
N TYR A 108 -6.32 -2.84 12.59
CA TYR A 108 -6.91 -3.60 13.69
C TYR A 108 -5.87 -4.48 14.39
N TYR A 109 -5.03 -5.18 13.63
CA TYR A 109 -3.91 -5.93 14.15
C TYR A 109 -2.87 -5.05 14.87
N LYS A 110 -2.45 -3.94 14.26
CA LYS A 110 -1.48 -2.98 14.83
C LYS A 110 -1.96 -2.40 16.17
N LYS A 111 -3.27 -2.23 16.37
CA LYS A 111 -3.84 -1.76 17.65
C LYS A 111 -3.68 -2.76 18.81
N HIS A 112 -3.44 -4.04 18.51
CA HIS A 112 -3.19 -5.08 19.51
C HIS A 112 -1.70 -5.22 19.86
N LEU A 113 -0.82 -4.57 19.10
CA LEU A 113 0.61 -4.55 19.42
C LEU A 113 0.89 -3.56 20.57
N PRO A 114 1.92 -3.83 21.39
CA PRO A 114 2.40 -2.85 22.35
C PRO A 114 2.84 -1.57 21.64
N LYS A 115 2.61 -0.44 22.30
CA LYS A 115 3.10 0.86 21.82
C LYS A 115 4.60 0.96 22.08
N TYR A 116 5.31 1.63 21.18
CA TYR A 116 6.72 1.92 21.41
C TYR A 116 6.93 2.71 22.70
N THR A 117 7.91 2.31 23.50
CA THR A 117 8.30 3.06 24.70
C THR A 117 9.23 4.22 24.33
N HIS A 118 9.44 5.13 25.28
CA HIS A 118 10.36 6.23 25.07
C HIS A 118 11.80 5.74 24.80
N GLU A 119 12.21 4.68 25.49
CA GLU A 119 13.54 4.06 25.37
C GLU A 119 13.77 3.40 24.00
N GLU A 120 12.70 2.92 23.35
CA GLU A 120 12.76 2.34 22.01
C GLU A 120 12.82 3.41 20.91
N LEU A 121 12.32 4.62 21.18
CA LEU A 121 12.26 5.72 20.21
C LEU A 121 13.39 6.73 20.36
N ILE A 122 13.94 6.88 21.56
CA ILE A 122 15.03 7.83 21.80
C ILE A 122 16.28 7.39 21.05
N PHE A 123 16.99 8.36 20.47
CA PHE A 123 18.34 8.17 19.95
C PHE A 123 19.32 8.93 20.85
N PRO A 124 19.90 8.27 21.89
CA PRO A 124 20.65 8.98 22.92
C PRO A 124 21.88 9.72 22.38
N GLY A 125 21.99 11.00 22.75
CA GLY A 125 23.06 11.91 22.32
C GLY A 125 22.80 12.58 20.97
N VAL A 126 21.69 12.29 20.30
CA VAL A 126 21.33 12.90 19.01
C VAL A 126 20.05 13.74 19.18
N LYS A 127 20.07 14.98 18.70
CA LYS A 127 18.93 15.89 18.76
C LYS A 127 18.74 16.62 17.44
N VAL A 128 17.53 16.56 16.89
CA VAL A 128 17.12 17.41 15.77
C VAL A 128 16.79 18.79 16.33
N ASN A 129 17.56 19.81 15.93
CA ASN A 129 17.39 21.19 16.38
C ASN A 129 16.32 21.91 15.56
N SER A 130 16.38 21.75 14.24
CA SER A 130 15.43 22.40 13.32
C SER A 130 15.32 21.63 12.00
N VAL A 131 14.17 21.80 11.36
CA VAL A 131 13.91 21.30 10.00
C VAL A 131 13.29 22.45 9.21
N VAL A 132 13.96 22.84 8.13
CA VAL A 132 13.46 23.84 7.17
C VAL A 132 13.34 23.16 5.81
N VAL A 133 12.23 23.39 5.13
CA VAL A 133 11.97 22.84 3.80
C VAL A 133 11.75 23.98 2.83
N ASP A 134 12.35 23.88 1.65
CA ASP A 134 12.08 24.80 0.55
C ASP A 134 10.59 24.81 0.17
N LYS A 135 10.20 25.81 -0.62
CA LYS A 135 8.81 25.96 -1.07
C LYS A 135 8.38 24.76 -1.91
N LEU A 136 7.36 24.05 -1.45
CA LEU A 136 6.72 22.96 -2.18
C LEU A 136 5.77 23.53 -3.24
N ILE A 137 6.03 23.24 -4.51
CA ILE A 137 5.23 23.73 -5.64
C ILE A 137 4.91 22.57 -6.58
N THR A 138 3.62 22.34 -6.82
CA THR A 138 3.11 21.41 -7.83
C THR A 138 2.61 22.15 -9.06
N TYR A 139 2.62 21.47 -10.20
CA TYR A 139 2.09 21.97 -11.46
C TYR A 139 1.69 20.80 -12.37
N PHE A 140 0.95 21.08 -13.43
CA PHE A 140 0.70 20.12 -14.50
C PHE A 140 1.60 20.44 -15.69
N GLU A 141 2.14 19.42 -16.33
CA GLU A 141 2.90 19.54 -17.58
C GLU A 141 2.45 18.51 -18.61
N ASN A 142 2.76 18.79 -19.87
CA ASN A 142 2.50 17.86 -20.97
C ASN A 142 3.46 16.69 -20.93
N PHE A 143 2.91 15.48 -21.04
CA PHE A 143 3.65 14.24 -21.16
C PHE A 143 3.18 13.49 -22.41
N ASP A 144 4.12 13.13 -23.28
CA ASP A 144 3.85 12.39 -24.51
C ASP A 144 4.22 10.92 -24.31
N ALA A 145 3.26 10.03 -24.56
CA ALA A 145 3.45 8.58 -24.56
C ALA A 145 3.29 8.02 -25.98
N HIS A 146 4.16 7.08 -26.32
CA HIS A 146 4.12 6.27 -27.54
C HIS A 146 3.07 5.15 -27.38
N ILE A 147 2.20 4.97 -28.37
CA ILE A 147 1.08 4.00 -28.35
C ILE A 147 0.98 3.13 -29.60
N GLU A 148 2.03 3.11 -30.41
CA GLU A 148 2.12 2.43 -31.71
C GLU A 148 1.80 0.92 -31.58
N ASP A 149 2.24 0.29 -30.49
CA ASP A 149 2.01 -1.14 -30.20
C ASP A 149 0.52 -1.51 -30.09
N GLY A 150 -0.35 -0.53 -29.83
CA GLY A 150 -1.80 -0.73 -29.75
C GLY A 150 -2.53 -0.63 -31.09
N LEU A 151 -1.82 -0.29 -32.18
CA LEU A 151 -2.43 -0.04 -33.48
C LEU A 151 -2.48 -1.31 -34.34
N ALA A 152 -3.58 -1.48 -35.07
CA ALA A 152 -3.67 -2.50 -36.09
C ALA A 152 -2.85 -2.06 -37.31
N VAL A 153 -1.85 -2.86 -37.69
CA VAL A 153 -0.96 -2.61 -38.83
C VAL A 153 -1.16 -3.69 -39.89
N SER A 154 -1.06 -3.29 -41.17
CA SER A 154 -1.27 -4.20 -42.32
C SER A 154 -0.05 -5.07 -42.62
N SER A 155 1.15 -4.60 -42.24
CA SER A 155 2.41 -5.32 -42.42
C SER A 155 3.46 -4.88 -41.38
N MET A 156 4.51 -5.68 -41.19
CA MET A 156 5.65 -5.30 -40.33
C MET A 156 6.40 -4.08 -40.85
N ALA A 157 6.36 -3.81 -42.16
CA ALA A 157 7.00 -2.62 -42.73
C ALA A 157 6.23 -1.34 -42.33
N ASP A 158 4.89 -1.39 -42.32
CA ASP A 158 4.05 -0.27 -41.90
C ASP A 158 4.22 0.04 -40.41
N ALA A 159 4.41 -1.00 -39.60
CA ALA A 159 4.66 -0.88 -38.16
C ALA A 159 5.92 -0.08 -37.81
N ILE A 160 6.91 -0.03 -38.70
CA ILE A 160 8.19 0.67 -38.47
C ILE A 160 8.07 2.18 -38.77
N HIS A 161 7.04 2.61 -39.49
CA HIS A 161 6.93 3.99 -39.98
C HIS A 161 5.90 4.86 -39.26
N ASP A 162 4.92 4.26 -38.58
CA ASP A 162 3.84 4.99 -37.94
C ASP A 162 4.12 5.30 -36.47
N PHE A 163 4.69 6.47 -36.19
CA PHE A 163 4.83 6.99 -34.81
C PHE A 163 3.58 7.73 -34.37
N VAL A 164 2.86 7.19 -33.39
CA VAL A 164 1.64 7.76 -32.81
C VAL A 164 1.87 8.04 -31.34
N LYS A 165 1.73 9.32 -30.99
CA LYS A 165 1.86 9.83 -29.62
C LYS A 165 0.52 10.28 -29.08
N VAL A 166 0.30 10.01 -27.80
CA VAL A 166 -0.78 10.61 -27.01
C VAL A 166 -0.17 11.57 -25.99
N ARG A 167 -0.67 12.80 -25.98
CA ARG A 167 -0.30 13.84 -25.02
C ARG A 167 -1.32 13.91 -23.89
N GLN A 168 -0.85 13.92 -22.65
CA GLN A 168 -1.69 14.08 -21.46
C GLN A 168 -1.03 15.04 -20.46
N TYR A 169 -1.86 15.75 -19.68
CA TYR A 169 -1.37 16.51 -18.53
C TYR A 169 -1.06 15.57 -17.37
N ARG A 170 0.15 15.68 -16.80
CA ARG A 170 0.55 14.93 -15.59
C ARG A 170 0.98 15.88 -14.48
N LEU A 171 0.64 15.51 -13.24
CA LEU A 171 1.09 16.22 -12.05
C LEU A 171 2.61 16.08 -11.92
N ASN A 172 3.28 17.19 -11.62
CA ASN A 172 4.71 17.25 -11.32
C ASN A 172 4.96 18.27 -10.18
N HIS A 173 6.21 18.34 -9.69
CA HIS A 173 6.65 19.27 -8.67
C HIS A 173 7.99 19.91 -9.02
N LYS A 174 8.30 21.06 -8.41
CA LYS A 174 9.65 21.64 -8.46
C LYS A 174 10.56 20.89 -7.47
N PRO A 175 11.86 20.71 -7.78
CA PRO A 175 12.82 20.23 -6.80
C PRO A 175 12.84 21.12 -5.57
N PHE A 176 13.05 20.53 -4.40
CA PHE A 176 13.10 21.21 -3.11
C PHE A 176 14.09 20.48 -2.20
N THR A 177 14.68 21.18 -1.24
CA THR A 177 15.69 20.64 -0.32
C THR A 177 15.18 20.67 1.12
N TYR A 178 15.59 19.67 1.92
CA TYR A 178 15.44 19.67 3.38
C TYR A 178 16.75 20.17 4.01
N HIS A 179 16.64 21.17 4.88
CA HIS A 179 17.73 21.64 5.73
C HIS A 179 17.46 21.19 7.16
N ILE A 180 18.13 20.12 7.57
CA ILE A 180 17.96 19.48 8.88
C ILE A 180 19.20 19.77 9.71
N ASP A 181 19.02 20.53 10.79
CA ASP A 181 20.09 20.81 11.75
C ASP A 181 20.03 19.79 12.89
N VAL A 182 21.14 19.09 13.12
CA VAL A 182 21.25 18.00 14.10
C VAL A 182 22.49 18.21 14.95
N THR A 183 22.30 18.15 16.27
CA THR A 183 23.41 18.05 17.22
C THR A 183 23.63 16.59 17.58
N SER A 184 24.88 16.13 17.54
CA SER A 184 25.27 14.83 18.09
C SER A 184 26.40 14.97 19.11
N GLU A 185 26.28 14.28 20.24
CA GLU A 185 27.32 14.18 21.29
C GLU A 185 28.41 13.15 20.94
N LYS A 186 28.20 12.34 19.90
CA LYS A 186 29.11 11.27 19.48
C LYS A 186 29.01 11.02 17.97
N ASP A 187 30.10 10.57 17.36
CA ASP A 187 30.08 10.09 15.98
C ASP A 187 29.31 8.77 15.93
N VAL A 188 28.12 8.78 15.31
CA VAL A 188 27.21 7.64 15.30
C VAL A 188 26.38 7.61 14.03
N LYS A 189 26.37 6.45 13.37
CA LYS A 189 25.53 6.24 12.19
C LYS A 189 24.05 6.34 12.56
N GLY A 190 23.32 7.13 11.79
CA GLY A 190 21.89 7.33 11.92
C GLY A 190 21.15 6.93 10.64
N THR A 191 19.84 6.75 10.77
CA THR A 191 18.93 6.70 9.61
C THR A 191 17.97 7.87 9.73
N VAL A 192 17.95 8.74 8.73
CA VAL A 192 16.94 9.79 8.62
C VAL A 192 15.75 9.21 7.86
N ARG A 193 14.55 9.35 8.42
CA ARG A 193 13.28 8.97 7.78
C ARG A 193 12.35 10.17 7.76
N ILE A 194 11.88 10.53 6.57
CA ILE A 194 11.02 11.69 6.35
C ILE A 194 9.64 11.21 5.95
N PHE A 195 8.62 11.68 6.68
CA PHE A 195 7.22 11.36 6.43
C PHE A 195 6.41 12.63 6.16
N MET A 196 5.39 12.52 5.31
CA MET A 196 4.43 13.58 5.02
C MET A 196 3.02 13.10 5.35
N GLY A 197 2.24 13.91 6.06
CA GLY A 197 0.87 13.60 6.45
C GLY A 197 -0.01 14.84 6.53
N PRO A 198 -1.34 14.68 6.59
CA PRO A 198 -2.28 15.79 6.67
C PRO A 198 -2.20 16.48 8.04
N LYS A 199 -2.25 17.81 8.07
CA LYS A 199 -2.32 18.58 9.32
C LYS A 199 -3.75 18.79 9.81
N TYR A 200 -4.68 18.98 8.87
CA TYR A 200 -6.08 19.30 9.14
C TYR A 200 -7.02 18.27 8.50
N ASP A 201 -8.15 18.03 9.14
CA ASP A 201 -9.24 17.21 8.59
C ASP A 201 -10.05 17.98 7.52
N VAL A 202 -11.08 17.32 6.98
CA VAL A 202 -11.98 17.90 5.96
C VAL A 202 -12.84 19.06 6.47
N HIS A 203 -12.89 19.28 7.79
CA HIS A 203 -13.61 20.37 8.45
C HIS A 203 -12.67 21.49 8.92
N GLY A 204 -11.35 21.35 8.72
CA GLY A 204 -10.36 22.34 9.12
C GLY A 204 -9.85 22.19 10.56
N HIS A 205 -10.18 21.09 11.26
CA HIS A 205 -9.65 20.83 12.60
C HIS A 205 -8.28 20.17 12.52
N GLU A 206 -7.39 20.54 13.44
CA GLU A 206 -6.09 19.87 13.57
C GLU A 206 -6.27 18.41 14.01
N ILE A 207 -5.54 17.49 13.37
CA ILE A 207 -5.62 16.06 13.66
C ILE A 207 -4.54 15.68 14.68
N ASP A 208 -4.94 15.05 15.79
CA ASP A 208 -4.00 14.49 16.75
C ASP A 208 -3.18 13.35 16.12
N PHE A 209 -1.88 13.29 16.43
CA PHE A 209 -0.99 12.24 15.91
C PHE A 209 -1.49 10.82 16.23
N VAL A 210 -2.11 10.61 17.39
CA VAL A 210 -2.66 9.31 17.81
C VAL A 210 -3.76 8.81 16.86
N ASP A 211 -4.47 9.71 16.21
CA ASP A 211 -5.50 9.40 15.22
C ASP A 211 -4.99 9.51 13.76
N ASN A 212 -3.80 10.09 13.58
CA ASN A 212 -3.26 10.43 12.27
C ASN A 212 -2.09 9.57 11.80
N TRP A 213 -1.48 8.76 12.68
CA TRP A 213 -0.27 7.98 12.38
C TRP A 213 -0.36 7.16 11.08
N ALA A 214 -1.55 6.66 10.73
CA ALA A 214 -1.78 5.85 9.54
C ALA A 214 -1.92 6.64 8.23
N ASN A 215 -2.00 7.98 8.29
CA ASN A 215 -2.16 8.85 7.12
C ASN A 215 -0.82 9.45 6.65
N PHE A 216 0.30 9.03 7.24
CA PHE A 216 1.63 9.46 6.84
C PHE A 216 2.16 8.56 5.72
N ILE A 217 2.72 9.19 4.69
CA ILE A 217 3.48 8.51 3.63
C ILE A 217 4.98 8.76 3.85
N GLU A 218 5.79 7.73 3.62
CA GLU A 218 7.25 7.88 3.60
C GLU A 218 7.67 8.60 2.32
N VAL A 219 8.49 9.64 2.46
CA VAL A 219 8.98 10.46 1.36
C VAL A 219 10.44 10.15 1.05
N ASP A 220 11.26 9.94 2.09
CA ASP A 220 12.68 9.66 1.93
C ASP A 220 13.23 8.87 3.13
N GLN A 221 14.27 8.07 2.87
CA GLN A 221 15.05 7.35 3.87
C GLN A 221 16.51 7.20 3.42
N PHE A 222 17.43 7.71 4.23
CA PHE A 222 18.86 7.62 3.95
C PHE A 222 19.70 7.44 5.22
N LEU A 223 20.89 6.87 5.05
CA LEU A 223 21.88 6.71 6.11
C LEU A 223 22.73 7.97 6.22
N VAL A 224 23.07 8.33 7.45
CA VAL A 224 24.01 9.40 7.81
C VAL A 224 25.05 8.85 8.77
N ASP A 225 26.22 9.47 8.78
CA ASP A 225 27.34 9.13 9.68
C ASP A 225 27.47 10.13 10.84
#